data_AF-A0A366J6L1-F1
#
_entry.id   AF-A0A366J6L1-F1
#
_cell.length_a   1.000
_cell.length_b   1.000
_cell.length_c   1.000
_cell.angle_alpha   90.00
_cell.angle_beta   90.00
_cell.angle_gamma   90.00
#
_symmetry.space_group_name_H-M   'P 1'
#
loop_
_entity.id
_entity.type
_entity.pdbx_description
1 polymer ?
#
loop_
_entity_poly.entity_id
_entity_poly.type
_entity_poly.pdbx_seq_one_letter_code
_entity_poly.pdbx_strand_id
1 'polypeptide(L)'
;MKKIITAIFTLCFIGSVQATEVAVIDFRAALLESKIGQEAAKEPKQKVAEMDARLKKEQEELESSAKDLKRDELTLSPDEFKKRRQALAEHDNKVRAMAANMQRQAKALEQQLIKSLTPQGEAALKSLIEERKLDLVLNRQLSLYANADADLTDELVKRINKDN
;
A
#
# COMPACT_ATOMS: atom_id res chain seq x y z
N MET A 1 6.44 73.46 3.95
CA MET A 1 6.77 72.29 3.09
C MET A 1 7.71 71.27 3.77
N LYS A 2 7.56 70.99 5.08
CA LYS A 2 8.36 69.97 5.80
C LYS A 2 7.52 68.93 6.56
N LYS A 3 6.20 69.09 6.61
CA LYS A 3 5.27 68.19 7.34
C LYS A 3 4.46 67.25 6.43
N ILE A 4 4.57 67.39 5.11
CA ILE A 4 3.85 66.57 4.13
C ILE A 4 4.69 65.37 3.67
N ILE A 5 6.02 65.43 3.82
CA ILE A 5 6.93 64.34 3.42
C ILE A 5 6.94 63.20 4.48
N THR A 6 6.55 63.48 5.72
CA THR A 6 6.55 62.49 6.80
C THR A 6 5.33 61.56 6.79
N ALA A 7 4.27 61.87 6.03
CA ALA A 7 3.03 61.10 6.01
C ALA A 7 2.98 59.99 4.93
N ILE A 8 3.95 59.94 4.02
CA ILE A 8 3.96 58.96 2.90
C ILE A 8 4.84 57.74 3.21
N PHE A 9 5.70 57.79 4.22
CA PHE A 9 6.64 56.71 4.52
C PHE A 9 6.09 55.59 5.41
N THR A 10 4.82 55.66 5.82
CA THR A 10 4.24 54.72 6.80
C THR A 10 3.36 53.62 6.17
N LEU A 11 3.25 53.54 4.83
CA LEU A 11 2.24 52.69 4.18
C LEU A 11 2.73 51.35 3.57
N CYS A 12 4.03 51.03 3.53
CA CYS A 12 4.49 49.83 2.79
C CYS A 12 5.40 48.89 3.58
N PHE A 13 4.93 48.43 4.74
CA PHE A 13 5.42 47.18 5.34
C PHE A 13 4.23 46.25 5.63
N ILE A 14 3.46 45.92 4.59
CA ILE A 14 2.67 44.68 4.62
C ILE A 14 3.70 43.59 4.31
N GLY A 15 4.33 43.05 5.37
CA GLY A 15 5.15 41.86 5.22
C GLY A 15 4.29 40.77 4.59
N SER A 16 4.71 40.26 3.44
CA SER A 16 4.10 39.07 2.84
C SER A 16 4.31 37.92 3.82
N VAL A 17 3.30 37.61 4.62
CA VAL A 17 3.25 36.32 5.33
C VAL A 17 3.14 35.27 4.22
N GLN A 18 4.28 34.71 3.81
CA GLN A 18 4.27 33.50 3.00
C GLN A 18 3.91 32.36 3.95
N ALA A 19 2.61 32.02 3.96
CA ALA A 19 2.18 30.78 4.56
C ALA A 19 2.84 29.64 3.78
N THR A 20 3.61 28.81 4.47
CA THR A 20 4.18 27.60 3.87
C THR A 20 3.04 26.69 3.45
N GLU A 21 2.93 26.41 2.16
CA GLU A 21 1.92 25.50 1.63
C GLU A 21 2.42 24.07 1.80
N VAL A 22 1.84 23.37 2.77
CA VAL A 22 2.18 21.98 3.10
C VAL A 22 1.03 21.08 2.71
N ALA A 23 1.32 20.10 1.86
CA ALA A 23 0.38 19.05 1.51
C ALA A 23 0.80 17.72 2.13
N VAL A 24 -0.19 16.85 2.36
CA VAL A 24 0.03 15.43 2.63
C VAL A 24 -0.45 14.60 1.45
N ILE A 25 0.29 13.54 1.12
CA ILE A 25 -0.04 12.64 0.02
C ILE A 25 0.28 11.21 0.43
N ASP A 26 -0.67 10.29 0.23
CA ASP A 26 -0.37 8.86 0.19
C ASP A 26 0.00 8.48 -1.25
N PHE A 27 1.29 8.59 -1.56
CA PHE A 27 1.79 8.39 -2.92
C PHE A 27 1.54 6.96 -3.39
N ARG A 28 1.66 5.99 -2.48
CA ARG A 28 1.44 4.57 -2.79
C ARG A 28 -0.04 4.32 -3.11
N ALA A 29 -0.95 4.83 -2.29
CA ALA A 29 -2.38 4.71 -2.56
C ALA A 29 -2.74 5.37 -3.90
N ALA A 30 -2.25 6.59 -4.15
CA ALA A 30 -2.52 7.30 -5.39
C ALA A 30 -2.07 6.52 -6.65
N LEU A 31 -0.89 5.88 -6.60
CA LEU A 31 -0.43 5.01 -7.68
C LEU A 31 -1.37 3.81 -7.89
N LEU A 32 -1.75 3.11 -6.83
CA LEU A 32 -2.58 1.88 -6.91
C LEU A 32 -4.03 2.17 -7.31
N GLU A 33 -4.56 3.33 -6.93
CA GLU A 33 -5.93 3.74 -7.21
C GLU A 33 -6.10 4.36 -8.60
N SER A 34 -5.02 4.86 -9.20
CA SER A 34 -5.02 5.33 -10.58
C SER A 34 -5.46 4.24 -11.56
N LYS A 35 -6.03 4.63 -12.70
CA LYS A 35 -6.48 3.71 -13.77
C LYS A 35 -5.33 2.85 -14.27
N ILE A 36 -4.16 3.46 -14.49
CA ILE A 36 -2.96 2.72 -14.92
C ILE A 36 -2.50 1.74 -13.84
N GLY A 37 -2.63 2.11 -12.56
CA GLY A 37 -2.31 1.24 -11.44
C GLY A 37 -3.27 0.06 -11.31
N GLN A 38 -4.57 0.32 -11.45
CA GLN A 38 -5.59 -0.72 -11.45
C GLN A 38 -5.41 -1.69 -12.63
N GLU A 39 -5.05 -1.19 -13.81
CA GLU A 39 -4.76 -2.00 -14.98
C GLU A 39 -3.51 -2.85 -14.78
N ALA A 40 -2.39 -2.24 -14.37
CA ALA A 40 -1.13 -2.92 -14.12
C ALA A 40 -1.22 -3.92 -12.94
N ALA A 41 -2.15 -3.71 -12.01
CA ALA A 41 -2.39 -4.61 -10.89
C ALA A 41 -3.15 -5.90 -11.26
N LYS A 42 -3.75 -6.02 -12.47
CA LYS A 42 -4.55 -7.20 -12.82
C LYS A 42 -3.77 -8.50 -12.72
N GLU A 43 -2.59 -8.56 -13.36
CA GLU A 43 -1.74 -9.77 -13.34
C GLU A 43 -1.19 -10.07 -11.93
N PRO A 44 -0.61 -9.11 -11.17
CA PRO A 44 -0.25 -9.32 -9.77
C PRO A 44 -1.40 -9.84 -8.91
N LYS A 45 -2.61 -9.25 -9.04
CA LYS A 45 -3.80 -9.67 -8.28
C LYS A 45 -4.22 -11.09 -8.64
N GLN A 46 -4.16 -11.46 -9.92
CA GLN A 46 -4.45 -12.82 -10.35
C GLN A 46 -3.45 -13.82 -9.75
N LYS A 47 -2.15 -13.52 -9.78
CA LYS A 47 -1.12 -14.36 -9.16
C LYS A 47 -1.34 -14.53 -7.65
N VAL A 48 -1.72 -13.46 -6.95
CA VAL A 48 -2.06 -13.54 -5.52
C VAL A 48 -3.29 -14.41 -5.29
N ALA A 49 -4.35 -14.25 -6.08
CA ALA A 49 -5.55 -15.09 -5.98
C ALA A 49 -5.26 -16.58 -6.23
N GLU A 50 -4.39 -16.90 -7.18
CA GLU A 50 -3.95 -18.28 -7.45
C GLU A 50 -3.13 -18.86 -6.29
N MET A 51 -2.26 -18.05 -5.66
CA MET A 51 -1.54 -18.44 -4.44
C MET A 51 -2.50 -18.72 -3.29
N ASP A 52 -3.47 -17.83 -3.06
CA ASP A 52 -4.46 -17.96 -1.99
C ASP A 52 -5.35 -19.20 -2.19
N ALA A 53 -5.79 -19.46 -3.42
CA ALA A 53 -6.57 -20.66 -3.74
C ALA A 53 -5.80 -21.94 -3.46
N ARG A 54 -4.50 -21.97 -3.81
CA ARG A 54 -3.62 -23.12 -3.50
C ARG A 54 -3.42 -23.29 -2.01
N LEU A 55 -3.18 -22.20 -1.27
CA LEU A 55 -3.01 -22.26 0.18
C LEU A 55 -4.27 -22.77 0.88
N LYS A 56 -5.44 -22.29 0.45
CA LYS A 56 -6.73 -22.73 0.99
C LYS A 56 -6.94 -24.23 0.78
N LYS A 57 -6.64 -24.74 -0.41
CA LYS A 57 -6.73 -26.18 -0.69
C LYS A 57 -5.85 -27.01 0.25
N GLU A 58 -4.59 -26.61 0.45
CA GLU A 58 -3.67 -27.30 1.35
C GLU A 58 -4.12 -27.24 2.83
N GLN A 59 -4.74 -26.13 3.25
CA GLN A 59 -5.34 -26.01 4.58
C GLN A 59 -6.54 -26.93 4.77
N GLU A 60 -7.41 -27.05 3.76
CA GLU A 60 -8.55 -27.97 3.79
C GLU A 60 -8.10 -29.43 3.84
N GLU A 61 -7.07 -29.80 3.06
CA GLU A 61 -6.47 -31.15 3.08
C GLU A 61 -5.83 -31.46 4.45
N LEU A 62 -5.15 -30.49 5.05
CA LEU A 62 -4.57 -30.61 6.40
C LEU A 62 -5.66 -30.81 7.46
N GLU A 63 -6.75 -30.02 7.39
CA GLU A 63 -7.88 -30.13 8.31
C GLU A 63 -8.58 -31.49 8.17
N SER A 64 -8.79 -31.97 6.94
CA SER A 64 -9.36 -33.29 6.68
C SER A 64 -8.46 -34.40 7.26
N SER A 65 -7.15 -34.33 7.00
CA SER A 65 -6.19 -35.31 7.50
C SER A 65 -6.15 -35.35 9.03
N ALA A 66 -6.28 -34.19 9.69
CA ALA A 66 -6.36 -34.10 11.14
C ALA A 66 -7.65 -34.73 11.69
N LYS A 67 -8.80 -34.48 11.02
CA LYS A 67 -10.09 -35.10 11.39
C LYS A 67 -10.06 -36.62 11.22
N ASP A 68 -9.51 -37.11 10.11
CA ASP A 68 -9.38 -38.54 9.84
C ASP A 68 -8.47 -39.23 10.86
N LEU A 69 -7.32 -38.64 11.18
CA LEU A 69 -6.43 -39.20 12.21
C LEU A 69 -7.10 -39.27 13.59
N LYS A 70 -7.90 -38.25 13.94
CA LYS A 70 -8.66 -38.24 15.20
C LYS A 70 -9.77 -39.30 15.21
N ARG A 71 -10.46 -39.51 14.08
CA ARG A 71 -11.48 -40.56 13.96
C ARG A 71 -10.87 -41.95 14.10
N ASP A 72 -9.71 -42.16 13.48
CA ASP A 72 -9.06 -43.46 13.40
C ASP A 72 -8.16 -43.75 14.63
N GLU A 73 -8.14 -42.87 15.64
CA GLU A 73 -7.26 -42.98 16.82
C GLU A 73 -7.37 -44.31 17.58
N LEU A 74 -8.58 -44.86 17.68
CA LEU A 74 -8.86 -46.11 18.39
C LEU A 74 -8.73 -47.37 17.51
N THR A 75 -8.59 -47.20 16.19
CA THR A 75 -8.57 -48.33 15.24
C THR A 75 -7.19 -48.57 14.64
N LEU A 76 -6.30 -47.57 14.66
CA LEU A 76 -4.93 -47.68 14.16
C LEU A 76 -4.01 -48.39 15.16
N SER A 77 -3.02 -49.11 14.63
CA SER A 77 -1.91 -49.58 15.45
C SER A 77 -1.07 -48.39 15.97
N PRO A 78 -0.34 -48.53 17.10
CA PRO A 78 0.49 -47.47 17.64
C PRO A 78 1.52 -46.92 16.63
N ASP A 79 2.11 -47.79 15.81
CA ASP A 79 3.11 -47.42 14.81
C ASP A 79 2.49 -46.65 13.63
N GLU A 80 1.33 -47.10 13.14
CA GLU A 80 0.60 -46.40 12.08
C GLU A 80 0.10 -45.04 12.54
N PHE A 81 -0.45 -44.96 13.76
CA PHE A 81 -0.89 -43.70 14.35
C PHE A 81 0.28 -42.72 14.50
N LYS A 82 1.43 -43.17 15.00
CA LYS A 82 2.66 -42.37 15.10
C LYS A 82 3.11 -41.86 13.73
N LYS A 83 3.12 -42.73 12.71
CA LYS A 83 3.52 -42.37 11.35
C LYS A 83 2.58 -41.33 10.74
N ARG A 84 1.26 -41.50 10.86
CA ARG A 84 0.27 -40.53 10.37
C ARG A 84 0.36 -39.20 11.11
N ARG A 85 0.55 -39.21 12.43
CA ARG A 85 0.77 -37.99 13.23
C ARG A 85 2.01 -37.23 12.77
N GLN A 86 3.10 -37.92 12.49
CA GLN A 86 4.31 -37.31 11.97
C GLN A 86 4.08 -36.69 10.59
N ALA A 87 3.44 -37.41 9.67
CA ALA A 87 3.11 -36.90 8.34
C ALA A 87 2.21 -35.64 8.41
N LEU A 88 1.24 -35.63 9.34
CA LEU A 88 0.38 -34.47 9.58
C LEU A 88 1.18 -33.25 10.07
N ALA A 89 2.12 -33.46 11.01
CA ALA A 89 2.99 -32.40 11.50
C ALA A 89 3.94 -31.85 10.41
N GLU A 90 4.46 -32.73 9.55
CA GLU A 90 5.26 -32.32 8.39
C GLU A 90 4.44 -31.52 7.38
N HIS A 91 3.17 -31.90 7.14
CA HIS A 91 2.26 -31.16 6.27
C HIS A 91 1.91 -29.79 6.85
N ASP A 92 1.57 -29.69 8.14
CA ASP A 92 1.32 -28.40 8.82
C ASP A 92 2.52 -27.45 8.68
N ASN A 93 3.74 -27.94 8.90
CA ASN A 93 4.95 -27.15 8.72
C ASN A 93 5.13 -26.65 7.27
N LYS A 94 4.81 -27.50 6.28
CA LYS A 94 4.84 -27.11 4.85
C LYS A 94 3.80 -26.03 4.55
N VAL A 95 2.57 -26.16 5.04
CA VAL A 95 1.50 -25.16 4.86
C VAL A 95 1.89 -23.81 5.46
N ARG A 96 2.46 -23.80 6.68
CA ARG A 96 2.97 -22.57 7.31
C ARG A 96 4.09 -21.93 6.51
N ALA A 97 5.04 -22.73 6.03
CA ALA A 97 6.14 -22.24 5.20
C ALA A 97 5.64 -21.67 3.86
N MET A 98 4.65 -22.33 3.25
CA MET A 98 3.98 -21.89 2.02
C MET A 98 3.28 -20.55 2.23
N ALA A 99 2.49 -20.40 3.29
CA ALA A 99 1.83 -19.14 3.63
C ALA A 99 2.85 -17.99 3.80
N ALA A 100 3.92 -18.21 4.57
CA ALA A 100 4.97 -17.22 4.75
C ALA A 100 5.69 -16.85 3.44
N ASN A 101 5.91 -17.83 2.56
CA ASN A 101 6.52 -17.60 1.26
C ASN A 101 5.58 -16.80 0.32
N MET A 102 4.30 -17.16 0.25
CA MET A 102 3.29 -16.47 -0.53
C MET A 102 3.12 -15.02 -0.07
N GLN A 103 3.13 -14.76 1.24
CA GLN A 103 3.10 -13.41 1.77
C GLN A 103 4.30 -12.57 1.31
N ARG A 104 5.50 -13.16 1.26
CA ARG A 104 6.69 -12.47 0.73
C ARG A 104 6.58 -12.22 -0.78
N GLN A 105 6.07 -13.19 -1.54
CA GLN A 105 5.85 -13.03 -2.98
C GLN A 105 4.80 -11.95 -3.28
N ALA A 106 3.68 -11.91 -2.55
CA ALA A 106 2.65 -10.89 -2.69
C ALA A 106 3.22 -9.48 -2.43
N LYS A 107 4.02 -9.33 -1.36
CA LYS A 107 4.73 -8.06 -1.08
C LYS A 107 5.71 -7.66 -2.19
N ALA A 108 6.43 -8.62 -2.75
CA ALA A 108 7.37 -8.35 -3.85
C ALA A 108 6.65 -7.92 -5.13
N LEU A 109 5.53 -8.57 -5.48
CA LEU A 109 4.65 -8.15 -6.57
C LEU A 109 4.09 -6.73 -6.33
N GLU A 110 3.64 -6.48 -5.09
CA GLU A 110 3.40 -5.17 -4.48
C GLU A 110 4.41 -4.10 -4.91
N GLN A 111 5.63 -4.30 -4.43
CA GLN A 111 6.74 -3.37 -4.59
C GLN A 111 7.14 -3.19 -6.06
N GLN A 112 7.14 -4.27 -6.86
CA GLN A 112 7.47 -4.20 -8.27
C GLN A 112 6.42 -3.39 -9.05
N LEU A 113 5.13 -3.60 -8.74
CA LEU A 113 4.05 -2.81 -9.31
C LEU A 113 4.24 -1.33 -9.00
N ILE A 114 4.40 -0.96 -7.73
CA ILE A 114 4.64 0.43 -7.32
C ILE A 114 5.85 1.01 -8.05
N LYS A 115 6.98 0.31 -8.08
CA LYS A 115 8.20 0.76 -8.74
C LYS A 115 7.98 1.03 -10.23
N SER A 116 7.15 0.22 -10.90
CA SER A 116 6.83 0.41 -12.31
C SER A 116 5.95 1.64 -12.60
N LEU A 117 5.18 2.09 -11.60
CA LEU A 117 4.26 3.23 -11.68
C LEU A 117 4.87 4.53 -11.13
N THR A 118 5.95 4.43 -10.33
CA THR A 118 6.63 5.58 -9.72
C THR A 118 6.96 6.69 -10.71
N PRO A 119 7.53 6.43 -11.91
CA PRO A 119 7.88 7.51 -12.85
C PRO A 119 6.68 8.38 -13.27
N GLN A 120 5.52 7.75 -13.53
CA GLN A 120 4.29 8.44 -13.89
C GLN A 120 3.73 9.24 -12.71
N GLY A 121 3.78 8.65 -11.50
CA GLY A 121 3.38 9.35 -10.27
C GLY A 121 4.25 10.55 -9.95
N GLU A 122 5.58 10.44 -10.12
CA GLU A 122 6.52 11.54 -9.87
C GLU A 122 6.30 12.69 -10.85
N ALA A 123 6.02 12.39 -12.13
CA ALA A 123 5.68 13.41 -13.12
C ALA A 123 4.39 14.17 -12.75
N ALA A 124 3.34 13.43 -12.38
CA ALA A 124 2.08 14.01 -11.93
C ALA A 124 2.23 14.84 -10.63
N LEU A 125 3.01 14.33 -9.67
CA LEU A 125 3.30 15.01 -8.41
C LEU A 125 4.08 16.31 -8.63
N LYS A 126 5.12 16.30 -9.47
CA LYS A 126 5.88 17.50 -9.81
C LYS A 126 4.97 18.60 -10.37
N SER A 127 4.10 18.20 -11.28
CA SER A 127 3.07 19.06 -11.85
C SER A 127 2.14 19.68 -10.79
N LEU A 128 1.69 18.88 -9.81
CA LEU A 128 0.87 19.38 -8.70
C LEU A 128 1.62 20.34 -7.78
N ILE A 129 2.89 20.07 -7.51
CA ILE A 129 3.76 20.95 -6.72
C ILE A 129 3.87 22.33 -7.38
N GLU A 130 4.07 22.37 -8.70
CA GLU A 130 4.17 23.63 -9.46
C GLU A 130 2.83 24.39 -9.50
N GLU A 131 1.70 23.68 -9.73
CA GLU A 131 0.36 24.29 -9.82
C GLU A 131 -0.11 24.87 -8.48
N ARG A 132 0.09 24.12 -7.39
CA ARG A 132 -0.32 24.52 -6.04
C ARG A 132 0.72 25.34 -5.30
N LYS A 133 1.92 25.51 -5.88
CA LYS A 133 3.06 26.20 -5.27
C LYS A 133 3.39 25.62 -3.89
N LEU A 134 3.41 24.28 -3.81
CA LEU A 134 3.67 23.57 -2.57
C LEU A 134 5.14 23.72 -2.19
N ASP A 135 5.39 24.10 -0.94
CA ASP A 135 6.74 24.19 -0.40
C ASP A 135 7.19 22.85 0.21
N LEU A 136 6.24 22.02 0.64
CA LEU A 136 6.50 20.73 1.26
C LEU A 136 5.38 19.73 0.98
N VAL A 137 5.77 18.51 0.60
CA VAL A 137 4.87 17.35 0.52
C VAL A 137 5.32 16.33 1.54
N LEU A 138 4.43 15.99 2.46
CA LEU A 138 4.66 14.95 3.45
C LEU A 138 3.94 13.66 3.06
N ASN A 139 4.55 12.53 3.38
CA ASN A 139 3.85 11.26 3.28
C ASN A 139 2.70 11.26 4.30
N ARG A 140 1.48 10.93 3.86
CA ARG A 140 0.27 10.88 4.70
C ARG A 140 0.46 10.03 5.96
N GLN A 141 1.25 8.95 5.89
CA GLN A 141 1.54 8.05 6.99
C GLN A 141 2.30 8.71 8.15
N LEU A 142 2.94 9.86 7.91
CA LEU A 142 3.64 10.64 8.94
C LEU A 142 2.74 11.67 9.63
N SER A 143 1.50 11.86 9.14
CA SER A 143 0.54 12.81 9.71
C SER A 143 -0.43 12.12 10.66
N LEU A 144 -0.68 12.73 11.83
CA LEU A 144 -1.79 12.31 12.70
C LEU A 144 -3.14 12.81 12.19
N TYR A 145 -3.15 13.99 11.58
CA TYR A 145 -4.33 14.62 11.00
C TYR A 145 -3.91 15.53 9.85
N ALA A 146 -4.70 15.51 8.79
CA ALA A 146 -4.72 16.51 7.73
C ALA A 146 -6.19 16.77 7.39
N ASN A 147 -6.54 18.03 7.16
CA ASN A 147 -7.86 18.37 6.66
C ASN A 147 -7.96 17.98 5.16
N ALA A 148 -9.18 18.03 4.62
CA ALA A 148 -9.42 17.63 3.23
C ALA A 148 -8.68 18.51 2.21
N ASP A 149 -8.43 19.78 2.52
CA ASP A 149 -7.75 20.71 1.62
C ASP A 149 -6.23 20.44 1.57
N ALA A 150 -5.65 19.94 2.65
CA ALA A 150 -4.23 19.59 2.75
C ALA A 150 -3.91 18.19 2.22
N ASP A 151 -4.89 17.29 2.12
CA ASP A 151 -4.70 15.93 1.59
C ASP A 151 -4.93 15.90 0.07
N LEU A 152 -3.84 15.85 -0.69
CA LEU A 152 -3.87 15.90 -2.16
C LEU A 152 -3.83 14.51 -2.80
N THR A 153 -4.07 13.44 -2.04
CA THR A 153 -4.00 12.06 -2.55
C THR A 153 -4.96 11.83 -3.72
N ASP A 154 -6.23 12.19 -3.57
CA ASP A 154 -7.25 12.07 -4.63
C ASP A 154 -6.92 12.95 -5.85
N GLU A 155 -6.30 14.09 -5.61
CA GLU A 155 -5.91 15.00 -6.69
C GLU A 155 -4.74 14.43 -7.50
N LEU A 156 -3.78 13.79 -6.82
CA LEU A 156 -2.71 13.04 -7.47
C LEU A 156 -3.27 11.89 -8.31
N VAL A 157 -4.26 11.13 -7.82
CA VAL A 157 -4.95 10.09 -8.63
C VAL A 157 -5.54 10.70 -9.89
N LYS A 158 -6.28 11.82 -9.77
CA LYS A 158 -6.88 12.52 -10.91
C LYS A 158 -5.82 13.00 -11.90
N ARG A 159 -4.67 13.48 -11.41
CA ARG A 159 -3.58 13.96 -12.25
C ARG A 159 -2.91 12.82 -13.01
N ILE A 160 -2.58 11.72 -12.33
CA ILE A 160 -2.02 10.51 -12.97
C ILE A 160 -2.95 10.02 -14.10
N ASN A 161 -4.27 10.00 -13.85
CA ASN A 161 -5.28 9.57 -14.82
C ASN A 161 -5.52 10.55 -15.99
N LYS A 162 -5.08 11.80 -15.87
CA LYS A 162 -5.20 12.80 -16.93
C LYS A 162 -3.99 12.75 -17.86
N ASP A 163 -2.83 12.47 -17.29
CA ASP A 163 -1.55 12.49 -18.00
C ASP A 163 -1.23 11.13 -18.67
N ASN A 164 -2.06 10.09 -18.46
CA ASN A 164 -1.93 8.73 -18.99
C ASN A 164 -3.31 8.12 -19.30
#